data_AF-A0A8S3FQ16-F1
#
_entry.id   AF-A0A8S3FQ16-F1
#
_cell.length_a   1.000
_cell.length_b   1.000
_cell.length_c   1.000
_cell.angle_alpha   90.00
_cell.angle_beta   90.00
_cell.angle_gamma   90.00
#
_symmetry.space_group_name_H-M   'P 1'
#
loop_
_entity.id
_entity.type
_entity.pdbx_description
1 polymer ?
#
loop_
_entity_poly.entity_id
_entity_poly.type
_entity_poly.pdbx_seq_one_letter_code
_entity_poly.pdbx_strand_id
1 'polypeptide(L)'
;DTEFPGIVVRPLGEFKTTAEYQYQCLKLNVDFLKIIQLGLTFMDSQGKSPPGVCSYQFNFNFNLTMDMYAQDSIELLQKSGIQFKKHEDEGIDPHLFAELLTTSGVVFMENITWLSFHAGYDFGYLLKMLTGKLLPDTENDFFDLLKIFFPTIYDVKYLMKSCKSLKGGLEEVTKQLD
;
A
#
# COMPACT_ATOMS: atom_id res chain seq x y z
N ASP A 1 4.20 2.81 2.14
CA ASP A 1 4.68 1.61 1.42
C ASP A 1 4.10 0.39 2.11
N THR A 2 3.74 -0.64 1.36
CA THR A 2 3.17 -1.87 1.91
C THR A 2 3.86 -3.12 1.37
N GLU A 3 3.97 -4.14 2.21
CA GLU A 3 4.39 -5.46 1.78
C GLU A 3 3.18 -6.40 1.76
N PHE A 4 3.05 -7.18 0.69
CA PHE A 4 1.93 -8.07 0.46
C PHE A 4 2.37 -9.26 -0.41
N PRO A 5 1.60 -10.36 -0.46
CA PRO A 5 2.09 -11.62 -1.01
C PRO A 5 2.00 -11.71 -2.55
N GLY A 6 2.24 -10.58 -3.23
CA GLY A 6 2.32 -10.49 -4.68
C GLY A 6 0.97 -10.50 -5.40
N ILE A 7 0.96 -11.13 -6.57
CA ILE A 7 -0.18 -11.22 -7.49
C ILE A 7 -0.40 -12.70 -7.82
N VAL A 8 -1.60 -13.21 -7.55
CA VAL A 8 -1.97 -14.61 -7.76
C VAL A 8 -3.06 -14.80 -8.81
N VAL A 9 -3.85 -13.75 -9.08
CA VAL A 9 -4.99 -13.81 -10.00
C VAL A 9 -4.86 -12.74 -11.08
N ARG A 10 -5.34 -13.05 -12.30
CA ARG A 10 -5.54 -12.09 -13.38
C ARG A 10 -7.00 -12.10 -13.80
N PRO A 11 -7.62 -10.93 -14.06
CA PRO A 11 -8.99 -10.88 -14.51
C PRO A 11 -9.11 -11.43 -15.93
N LEU A 12 -10.14 -12.23 -16.19
CA LEU A 12 -10.48 -12.74 -17.53
C LEU A 12 -11.58 -11.87 -18.13
N GLY A 13 -11.49 -11.59 -19.43
CA GLY A 13 -12.51 -10.84 -20.17
C GLY A 13 -11.95 -9.73 -21.05
N GLU A 14 -12.86 -8.95 -21.63
CA GLU A 14 -12.53 -7.76 -22.43
C GLU A 14 -12.62 -6.51 -21.54
N PHE A 15 -11.63 -5.62 -21.69
CA PHE A 15 -11.55 -4.35 -20.95
C PHE A 15 -11.48 -3.20 -21.96
N LYS A 16 -12.19 -2.11 -21.70
CA LYS A 16 -12.26 -0.96 -22.61
C LYS A 16 -10.94 -0.22 -22.67
N THR A 17 -10.18 -0.22 -21.59
CA THR A 17 -8.90 0.49 -21.48
C THR A 17 -7.87 -0.32 -20.68
N THR A 18 -6.59 0.00 -20.88
CA THR A 18 -5.50 -0.55 -20.07
C THR A 18 -5.62 -0.16 -18.59
N ALA A 19 -6.13 1.04 -18.29
CA ALA A 19 -6.36 1.50 -16.92
C ALA A 19 -7.41 0.65 -16.22
N GLU A 20 -8.54 0.39 -16.88
CA GLU A 20 -9.59 -0.50 -16.37
C GLU A 20 -9.05 -1.90 -16.08
N TYR A 21 -8.27 -2.48 -17.00
CA TYR A 21 -7.62 -3.78 -16.77
C TYR A 21 -6.66 -3.75 -15.57
N GLN A 22 -5.84 -2.70 -15.45
CA GLN A 22 -4.91 -2.54 -14.33
C GLN A 22 -5.65 -2.43 -12.99
N TYR A 23 -6.73 -1.64 -12.95
CA TYR A 23 -7.57 -1.52 -11.77
C TYR A 23 -8.22 -2.86 -11.40
N GLN A 24 -8.78 -3.60 -12.36
CA GLN A 24 -9.38 -4.91 -12.08
C GLN A 24 -8.36 -5.93 -11.57
N CYS A 25 -7.12 -5.88 -12.09
CA CYS A 25 -6.02 -6.69 -11.57
C CYS A 25 -5.71 -6.35 -10.11
N LEU A 26 -5.58 -5.06 -9.79
CA LEU A 26 -5.38 -4.58 -8.43
C LEU A 26 -6.52 -5.01 -7.51
N LYS A 27 -7.77 -4.73 -7.91
CA LYS A 27 -8.99 -5.04 -7.15
C LYS A 27 -9.00 -6.50 -6.73
N LEU A 28 -8.90 -7.41 -7.69
CA LEU A 28 -8.97 -8.85 -7.42
C LEU A 28 -7.88 -9.30 -6.45
N ASN A 29 -6.63 -8.91 -6.69
CA ASN A 29 -5.54 -9.36 -5.83
C ASN A 29 -5.63 -8.75 -4.43
N VAL A 30 -5.95 -7.46 -4.30
CA VAL A 30 -6.14 -6.84 -2.99
C VAL A 30 -7.32 -7.46 -2.24
N ASP A 31 -8.42 -7.78 -2.92
CA ASP A 31 -9.59 -8.41 -2.29
C ASP A 31 -9.29 -9.83 -1.79
N PHE A 32 -8.55 -10.63 -2.57
CA PHE A 32 -8.21 -12.02 -2.21
C PHE A 32 -7.05 -12.16 -1.23
N LEU A 33 -6.08 -11.26 -1.27
CA LEU A 33 -4.86 -11.35 -0.49
C LEU A 33 -4.93 -10.53 0.79
N LYS A 34 -4.05 -10.85 1.73
CA LYS A 34 -3.88 -10.11 2.99
C LYS A 34 -2.60 -9.29 2.93
N ILE A 35 -2.65 -8.08 3.49
CA ILE A 35 -1.46 -7.25 3.73
C ILE A 35 -0.53 -7.93 4.75
N ILE A 36 0.78 -7.76 4.60
CA ILE A 36 1.81 -8.31 5.50
C ILE A 36 2.42 -7.18 6.34
N GLN A 37 2.82 -6.06 5.70
CA GLN A 37 3.35 -4.89 6.41
C GLN A 37 2.82 -3.57 5.86
N LEU A 38 2.81 -2.56 6.72
CA LEU A 38 2.64 -1.15 6.37
C LEU A 38 3.74 -0.33 7.01
N GLY A 39 4.45 0.45 6.19
CA GLY A 39 5.40 1.46 6.64
C GLY A 39 4.81 2.86 6.58
N LEU A 40 4.80 3.57 7.71
CA LEU A 40 4.44 4.99 7.80
C LEU A 40 5.63 5.80 8.34
N THR A 41 6.03 6.84 7.60
CA THR A 41 7.06 7.79 8.02
C THR A 41 6.46 9.18 8.10
N PHE A 42 6.69 9.87 9.23
CA PHE A 42 6.13 11.18 9.51
C PHE A 42 7.19 12.28 9.39
N MET A 43 6.84 13.36 8.71
CA MET A 43 7.68 14.55 8.51
C MET A 43 6.80 15.81 8.53
N ASP A 44 7.41 16.96 8.81
CA ASP A 44 6.75 18.26 8.63
C ASP A 44 6.81 18.75 7.18
N SER A 45 6.21 19.91 6.91
CA SER A 45 6.18 20.51 5.57
C SER A 45 7.54 20.94 5.01
N GLN A 46 8.58 20.98 5.85
CA GLN A 46 9.96 21.28 5.46
C GLN A 46 10.79 20.01 5.26
N GLY A 47 10.16 18.82 5.34
CA GLY A 47 10.85 17.53 5.23
C GLY A 47 11.62 17.15 6.49
N LYS A 48 11.37 17.79 7.62
CA LYS A 48 12.04 17.46 8.88
C LYS A 48 11.26 16.39 9.64
N SER A 49 11.98 15.36 10.08
CA SER A 49 11.45 14.29 10.92
C SER A 49 11.26 14.74 12.38
N PRO A 50 10.25 14.19 13.11
CA PRO A 50 10.14 14.38 14.55
C PRO A 50 11.36 13.81 15.29
N PRO A 51 11.68 14.32 16.49
CA PRO A 51 12.76 13.76 17.30
C PRO A 51 12.44 12.31 17.71
N GLY A 52 13.46 11.44 17.67
CA GLY A 52 13.30 10.03 18.02
C GLY A 52 12.81 9.19 16.85
N VAL A 53 11.72 8.44 17.04
CA VAL A 53 11.17 7.54 16.03
C VAL A 53 10.26 8.29 15.07
N CYS A 54 10.63 8.35 13.79
CA CYS A 54 9.82 8.95 12.74
C CYS A 54 9.15 7.93 11.82
N SER A 55 9.61 6.68 11.82
CA SER A 55 9.11 5.60 10.97
C SER A 55 8.55 4.47 11.82
N TYR A 56 7.34 4.05 11.50
CA TYR A 56 6.63 2.95 12.13
C TYR A 56 6.37 1.86 11.10
N GLN A 57 6.73 0.63 11.44
CA GLN A 57 6.47 -0.55 10.63
C GLN A 57 5.45 -1.43 11.36
N PHE A 58 4.24 -1.47 10.82
CA PHE A 58 3.15 -2.30 11.33
C PHE A 58 3.24 -3.68 10.67
N ASN A 59 3.29 -4.73 11.48
CA ASN A 59 3.41 -6.11 11.04
C ASN A 59 2.09 -6.83 11.28
N PHE A 60 1.36 -7.18 10.22
CA PHE A 60 0.01 -7.73 10.31
C PHE A 60 0.00 -9.25 10.43
N ASN A 61 -1.09 -9.78 10.97
CA ASN A 61 -1.29 -11.22 11.04
C ASN A 61 -1.31 -11.85 9.65
N PHE A 62 -0.46 -12.86 9.45
CA PHE A 62 -0.35 -13.60 8.18
C PHE A 62 0.08 -15.04 8.45
N ASN A 63 -0.60 -16.00 7.82
CA ASN A 63 -0.37 -17.43 8.02
C ASN A 63 -0.09 -18.14 6.69
N LEU A 64 1.13 -18.64 6.51
CA LEU A 64 1.56 -19.35 5.28
C LEU A 64 0.82 -20.68 5.02
N THR A 65 0.10 -21.23 5.99
CA THR A 65 -0.70 -22.45 5.81
C THR A 65 -2.12 -22.14 5.33
N MET A 66 -2.67 -21.00 5.75
CA MET A 66 -4.07 -20.64 5.56
C MET A 66 -4.29 -19.59 4.48
N ASP A 67 -3.36 -18.66 4.33
CA ASP A 67 -3.51 -17.49 3.47
C ASP A 67 -2.95 -17.74 2.07
N MET A 68 -3.59 -17.14 1.06
CA MET A 68 -3.11 -17.22 -0.32
C MET A 68 -1.89 -16.32 -0.54
N TYR A 69 -0.96 -16.77 -1.38
CA TYR A 69 0.23 -16.01 -1.74
C TYR A 69 0.86 -16.48 -3.05
N ALA A 70 1.67 -15.61 -3.66
CA ALA A 70 2.60 -15.98 -4.72
C ALA A 70 3.92 -16.46 -4.09
N GLN A 71 4.38 -17.65 -4.49
CA GLN A 71 5.58 -18.30 -3.91
C GLN A 71 6.82 -17.39 -4.00
N ASP A 72 7.09 -16.83 -5.18
CA ASP A 72 8.24 -15.94 -5.42
C ASP A 72 8.23 -14.72 -4.49
N SER A 73 7.04 -14.18 -4.19
CA SER A 73 6.90 -13.03 -3.29
C SER A 73 7.21 -13.40 -1.84
N ILE A 74 6.75 -14.56 -1.35
CA ILE A 74 7.09 -15.04 0.00
C ILE A 74 8.59 -15.29 0.12
N GLU A 75 9.21 -15.91 -0.88
CA GLU A 75 10.66 -16.17 -0.86
C GLU A 75 11.47 -14.87 -0.86
N LEU A 76 11.04 -13.87 -1.63
CA LEU A 76 11.66 -12.55 -1.63
C LEU A 76 11.54 -11.89 -0.25
N LEU A 77 10.33 -11.87 0.32
CA LEU A 77 10.07 -11.28 1.63
C LEU A 77 10.85 -11.97 2.76
N GLN A 78 10.97 -13.30 2.73
CA GLN A 78 11.81 -14.06 3.66
C GLN A 78 13.28 -13.66 3.53
N LYS A 79 13.81 -13.52 2.30
CA LYS A 79 15.18 -13.06 2.05
C LYS A 79 15.40 -11.62 2.52
N SER A 80 14.37 -10.78 2.45
CA SER A 80 14.37 -9.40 2.97
C SER A 80 14.23 -9.32 4.51
N GLY A 81 14.06 -10.45 5.21
CA GLY A 81 14.06 -10.51 6.67
C GLY A 81 12.69 -10.60 7.32
N ILE A 82 11.61 -10.82 6.56
CA ILE A 82 10.27 -11.01 7.11
C ILE A 82 10.19 -12.32 7.90
N GLN A 83 9.77 -12.21 9.16
CA GLN A 83 9.63 -13.34 10.10
C GLN A 83 8.19 -13.84 10.12
N PHE A 84 7.78 -14.64 9.13
CA PHE A 84 6.38 -15.10 8.99
C PHE A 84 5.83 -15.81 10.23
N LYS A 85 6.67 -16.54 10.99
CA LYS A 85 6.21 -17.15 12.23
C LYS A 85 5.77 -16.11 13.28
N LYS A 86 6.48 -14.98 13.35
CA LYS A 86 6.10 -13.87 14.23
C LYS A 86 4.85 -13.14 13.74
N HIS A 87 4.66 -13.01 12.42
CA HIS A 87 3.40 -12.51 11.87
C HIS A 87 2.22 -13.42 12.24
N GLU A 88 2.40 -14.74 12.18
CA GLU A 88 1.36 -15.70 12.56
C GLU A 88 1.01 -15.60 14.06
N ASP A 89 2.00 -15.53 14.93
CA ASP A 89 1.82 -15.64 16.39
C ASP A 89 1.51 -14.29 17.05
N GLU A 90 2.06 -13.19 16.55
CA GLU A 90 2.03 -11.85 17.18
C GLU A 90 1.56 -10.73 16.24
N GLY A 91 1.17 -11.06 14.99
CA GLY A 91 0.80 -10.06 14.00
C GLY A 91 -0.47 -9.28 14.38
N ILE A 92 -0.49 -8.00 13.99
CA ILE A 92 -1.59 -7.07 14.25
C ILE A 92 -2.83 -7.51 13.47
N ASP A 93 -4.00 -7.49 14.11
CA ASP A 93 -5.29 -7.59 13.42
C ASP A 93 -5.51 -6.33 12.56
N PRO A 94 -5.63 -6.46 11.22
CA PRO A 94 -5.88 -5.33 10.33
C PRO A 94 -7.14 -4.52 10.68
N HIS A 95 -8.18 -5.16 11.22
CA HIS A 95 -9.41 -4.46 11.60
C HIS A 95 -9.22 -3.57 12.82
N LEU A 96 -8.51 -4.07 13.84
CA LEU A 96 -8.15 -3.28 15.01
C LEU A 96 -7.25 -2.09 14.62
N PHE A 97 -6.29 -2.33 13.73
CA PHE A 97 -5.45 -1.24 13.21
C PHE A 97 -6.28 -0.18 12.47
N ALA A 98 -7.22 -0.59 11.61
CA ALA A 98 -8.11 0.33 10.91
C ALA A 98 -8.95 1.18 11.86
N GLU A 99 -9.50 0.57 12.93
CA GLU A 99 -10.26 1.30 13.94
C GLU A 99 -9.41 2.42 14.57
N LEU A 100 -8.20 2.09 15.02
CA LEU A 100 -7.28 3.06 15.61
C LEU A 100 -6.84 4.14 14.62
N LEU A 101 -6.53 3.75 13.38
CA LEU A 101 -6.09 4.68 12.35
C LEU A 101 -7.20 5.67 11.98
N THR A 102 -8.45 5.21 11.89
CA THR A 102 -9.64 6.02 11.56
C THR A 102 -9.78 7.24 12.47
N THR A 103 -9.52 7.09 13.77
CA THR A 103 -9.64 8.18 14.76
C THR A 103 -8.32 8.86 15.11
N SER A 104 -7.22 8.50 14.45
CA SER A 104 -5.87 9.01 14.77
C SER A 104 -5.57 10.43 14.27
N GLY A 105 -6.36 10.92 13.31
CA GLY A 105 -6.07 12.15 12.57
C GLY A 105 -5.09 11.99 11.40
N VAL A 106 -4.68 10.76 11.06
CA VAL A 106 -3.80 10.47 9.92
C VAL A 106 -4.58 10.30 8.60
N VAL A 107 -5.86 9.94 8.68
CA VAL A 107 -6.80 9.82 7.55
C VAL A 107 -7.94 10.82 7.69
N PHE A 108 -8.65 11.11 6.59
CA PHE A 108 -9.74 12.10 6.45
C PHE A 108 -9.33 13.58 6.62
N MET A 109 -8.08 13.86 6.96
CA MET A 109 -7.63 15.20 7.29
C MET A 109 -7.06 15.93 6.06
N GLU A 110 -7.63 17.09 5.71
CA GLU A 110 -7.17 17.91 4.58
C GLU A 110 -5.76 18.48 4.77
N ASN A 111 -5.34 18.67 6.03
CA ASN A 111 -4.01 19.17 6.37
C ASN A 111 -2.92 18.08 6.35
N ILE A 112 -3.28 16.82 6.06
CA ILE A 112 -2.33 15.72 5.92
C ILE A 112 -2.04 15.48 4.44
N THR A 113 -0.76 15.34 4.11
CA THR A 113 -0.29 15.03 2.77
C THR A 113 0.38 13.66 2.76
N TRP A 114 -0.13 12.75 1.93
CA TRP A 114 0.42 11.42 1.75
C TRP A 114 1.45 11.41 0.64
N LEU A 115 2.66 10.96 0.95
CA LEU A 115 3.72 10.73 -0.02
C LEU A 115 3.86 9.22 -0.26
N SER A 116 3.93 8.83 -1.52
CA SER A 116 4.00 7.42 -1.89
C SER A 116 4.84 7.21 -3.15
N PHE A 117 5.09 5.96 -3.53
CA PHE A 117 5.83 5.64 -4.75
C PHE A 117 5.18 4.43 -5.44
N HIS A 118 4.58 4.66 -6.61
CA HIS A 118 3.92 3.60 -7.39
C HIS A 118 2.82 2.86 -6.60
N ALA A 119 1.97 3.63 -5.93
CA ALA A 119 1.28 3.19 -4.72
C ALA A 119 -0.15 2.67 -4.94
N GLY A 120 -0.47 2.19 -6.14
CA GLY A 120 -1.82 1.71 -6.45
C GLY A 120 -2.26 0.62 -5.47
N TYR A 121 -1.45 -0.44 -5.35
CA TYR A 121 -1.74 -1.55 -4.43
C TYR A 121 -1.72 -1.10 -2.96
N ASP A 122 -0.79 -0.23 -2.56
CA ASP A 122 -0.69 0.28 -1.19
C ASP A 122 -2.01 0.91 -0.72
N PHE A 123 -2.54 1.82 -1.53
CA PHE A 123 -3.80 2.49 -1.23
C PHE A 123 -5.00 1.55 -1.38
N GLY A 124 -4.91 0.55 -2.27
CA GLY A 124 -5.87 -0.55 -2.31
C GLY A 124 -5.99 -1.27 -0.98
N TYR A 125 -4.86 -1.73 -0.41
CA TYR A 125 -4.87 -2.44 0.88
C TYR A 125 -5.35 -1.54 2.02
N LEU A 126 -4.87 -0.30 2.09
CA LEU A 126 -5.32 0.67 3.09
C LEU A 126 -6.83 0.89 3.01
N LEU A 127 -7.37 1.08 1.81
CA LEU A 127 -8.79 1.34 1.63
C LEU A 127 -9.66 0.11 1.95
N LYS A 128 -9.24 -1.09 1.55
CA LYS A 128 -9.89 -2.35 1.94
C LYS A 128 -9.93 -2.48 3.47
N MET A 129 -8.81 -2.25 4.13
CA MET A 129 -8.67 -2.38 5.58
C MET A 129 -9.55 -1.35 6.32
N LEU A 130 -9.50 -0.08 5.90
CA LEU A 130 -10.25 1.02 6.52
C LEU A 130 -11.76 0.95 6.29
N THR A 131 -12.19 0.42 5.15
CA THR A 131 -13.62 0.26 4.84
C THR A 131 -14.20 -1.04 5.40
N GLY A 132 -13.35 -2.04 5.68
CA GLY A 132 -13.77 -3.39 6.05
C GLY A 132 -14.57 -4.10 4.94
N LYS A 133 -14.43 -3.65 3.68
CA LYS A 133 -15.20 -4.12 2.52
C LYS A 133 -14.26 -4.47 1.37
N LEU A 134 -14.80 -5.21 0.40
CA LEU A 134 -14.16 -5.36 -0.90
C LEU A 134 -14.03 -3.99 -1.57
N LEU A 135 -13.00 -3.85 -2.40
CA LEU A 135 -12.79 -2.62 -3.17
C LEU A 135 -13.97 -2.37 -4.15
N PRO A 136 -14.25 -1.11 -4.51
CA PRO A 136 -15.32 -0.78 -5.46
C PRO A 136 -15.18 -1.48 -6.80
N ASP A 137 -16.29 -1.66 -7.53
CA ASP A 137 -16.24 -2.39 -8.80
C ASP A 137 -15.61 -1.58 -9.93
N THR A 138 -15.64 -0.26 -9.85
CA THR A 138 -15.08 0.65 -10.85
C THR A 138 -13.93 1.48 -10.31
N GLU A 139 -12.99 1.82 -11.19
CA GLU A 139 -11.84 2.67 -10.86
C GLU A 139 -12.28 4.08 -10.38
N ASN A 140 -13.35 4.62 -10.97
CA ASN A 140 -13.88 5.92 -10.59
C ASN A 140 -14.41 5.90 -9.15
N ASP A 141 -15.23 4.91 -8.80
CA ASP A 141 -15.77 4.77 -7.45
C ASP A 141 -14.66 4.55 -6.42
N PHE A 142 -13.60 3.83 -6.81
CA PHE A 142 -12.39 3.70 -5.99
C PHE A 142 -11.73 5.04 -5.73
N PHE A 143 -11.50 5.86 -6.76
CA PHE A 143 -10.86 7.17 -6.58
C PHE A 143 -11.74 8.15 -5.81
N ASP A 144 -13.06 8.11 -6.00
CA ASP A 144 -13.99 8.95 -5.24
C ASP A 144 -13.97 8.58 -3.76
N LEU A 145 -13.93 7.29 -3.44
CA LEU A 145 -13.78 6.83 -2.07
C LEU A 145 -12.38 7.14 -1.50
N LEU A 146 -11.33 6.94 -2.31
CA LEU A 146 -9.94 7.19 -1.91
C LEU A 146 -9.73 8.64 -1.47
N LYS A 147 -10.30 9.61 -2.20
CA LYS A 147 -10.21 11.04 -1.87
C LYS A 147 -10.84 11.41 -0.53
N ILE A 148 -11.83 10.64 -0.06
CA ILE A 148 -12.44 10.87 1.25
C ILE A 148 -11.43 10.52 2.36
N PHE A 149 -10.77 9.36 2.25
CA PHE A 149 -9.81 8.90 3.26
C PHE A 149 -8.45 9.61 3.16
N PHE A 150 -8.03 9.95 1.94
CA PHE A 150 -6.72 10.50 1.63
C PHE A 150 -6.87 11.72 0.70
N PRO A 151 -7.26 12.88 1.24
CA PRO A 151 -7.58 14.05 0.41
C PRO A 151 -6.42 14.54 -0.46
N THR A 152 -5.19 14.41 0.03
CA THR A 152 -3.98 14.85 -0.67
C THR A 152 -2.97 13.71 -0.77
N ILE A 153 -2.72 13.22 -1.99
CA ILE A 153 -1.71 12.19 -2.30
C ILE A 153 -0.76 12.73 -3.38
N TYR A 154 0.54 12.57 -3.15
CA TYR A 154 1.57 12.69 -4.18
C TYR A 154 2.26 11.35 -4.38
N ASP A 155 2.04 10.74 -5.54
CA ASP A 155 2.81 9.59 -5.99
C ASP A 155 4.08 10.07 -6.69
N VAL A 156 5.23 9.86 -6.04
CA VAL A 156 6.54 10.27 -6.54
C VAL A 156 6.85 9.64 -7.89
N LYS A 157 6.47 8.37 -8.11
CA LYS A 157 6.66 7.68 -9.41
C LYS A 157 5.86 8.36 -10.51
N TYR A 158 4.67 8.87 -10.19
CA TYR A 158 3.89 9.68 -11.12
C TYR A 158 4.55 11.03 -11.40
N LEU A 159 4.98 11.76 -10.34
CA LEU A 159 5.66 13.06 -10.47
C LEU A 159 6.95 12.97 -11.30
N MET A 160 7.70 11.87 -11.19
CA MET A 160 8.90 11.62 -11.98
C MET A 160 8.66 11.65 -13.50
N LYS A 161 7.43 11.42 -13.98
CA LYS A 161 7.12 11.55 -15.42
C LYS A 161 7.38 12.97 -15.95
N SER A 162 7.34 13.97 -15.07
CA SER A 162 7.67 15.36 -15.37
C SER A 162 9.15 15.70 -15.13
N CYS A 163 9.96 14.77 -14.64
CA CYS A 163 11.39 14.92 -14.38
C CYS A 163 12.20 14.16 -15.44
N LYS A 164 12.82 14.87 -16.39
CA LYS A 164 13.52 14.22 -17.53
C LYS A 164 14.66 13.27 -17.11
N SER A 165 15.30 13.53 -15.98
CA SER A 165 16.45 12.78 -15.47
C SER A 165 16.08 11.57 -14.61
N LEU A 166 14.88 11.52 -14.03
CA LEU A 166 14.53 10.50 -13.04
C LEU A 166 13.77 9.34 -13.68
N LYS A 167 14.34 8.14 -13.59
CA LYS A 167 13.73 6.90 -14.08
C LYS A 167 14.03 5.74 -13.14
N GLY A 168 13.27 4.67 -13.28
CA GLY A 168 13.55 3.42 -12.55
C GLY A 168 12.77 3.22 -11.25
N GLY A 169 13.08 2.13 -10.54
CA GLY A 169 12.50 1.79 -9.24
C GLY A 169 12.95 2.74 -8.12
N LEU A 170 12.37 2.61 -6.93
CA LEU A 170 12.66 3.52 -5.80
C LEU A 170 14.17 3.56 -5.48
N GLU A 171 14.82 2.40 -5.39
CA GLU A 171 16.28 2.30 -5.13
C GLU A 171 17.15 2.91 -6.25
N GLU A 172 16.68 2.90 -7.50
CA GLU A 172 17.39 3.52 -8.61
C GLU A 172 17.27 5.05 -8.55
N VAL A 173 16.11 5.54 -8.10
CA VAL A 173 15.82 6.97 -7.98
C VAL A 173 16.60 7.59 -6.82
N THR A 174 16.75 6.88 -5.68
CA THR A 174 17.58 7.37 -4.58
C THR A 174 19.02 7.59 -5.02
N LYS A 175 19.60 6.63 -5.75
CA LYS A 175 20.96 6.73 -6.32
C LYS A 175 21.14 7.87 -7.34
N GLN A 176 20.06 8.36 -7.94
CA GLN A 176 20.10 9.48 -8.90
C GLN A 176 19.94 10.85 -8.22
N LEU A 177 19.47 10.88 -6.98
CA LEU A 177 19.22 12.10 -6.20
C LEU A 177 20.35 12.41 -5.20
N ASP A 178 21.29 11.49 -5.01
CA ASP A 178 22.56 11.68 -4.31
C ASP A 178 23.60 12.39 -5.19
#